data_AF-A0A4R9C306-F1
#
_entry.id   AF-A0A4R9C306-F1
#
_cell.length_a   1.000
_cell.length_b   1.000
_cell.length_c   1.000
_cell.angle_alpha   90.00
_cell.angle_beta   90.00
_cell.angle_gamma   90.00
#
_symmetry.space_group_name_H-M   'P 1'
#
loop_
_entity.id
_entity.type
_entity.pdbx_description
1 polymer ?
#
loop_
_entity_poly.entity_id
_entity_poly.type
_entity_poly.pdbx_seq_one_letter_code
_entity_poly.pdbx_strand_id
1 'polypeptide(L)'
;MIISLIFSLYMKNKRYINYKYIFIALMIINFLNFNLFNYHDYFIISILLILSFIDIKEMIVPNSLVLILSLFSLKNFNYNLQIEFFDYITIISFILLIFYSGIKSQIGMGDVKLLISLYLNKGFEFTGQLFFVISILVFSTSIFLYYNYRKSTISFPMVPFITLSYVLLMGVL
;
A
#
# COMPACT_ATOMS: atom_id res chain seq x y z
N MET A 1 4.66 -6.38 15.38
CA MET A 1 3.85 -6.50 16.61
C MET A 1 2.98 -5.28 16.91
N ILE A 2 3.50 -4.04 16.87
CA ILE A 2 2.69 -2.82 17.12
C ILE A 2 1.63 -2.61 16.02
N ILE A 3 2.01 -2.75 14.74
CA ILE A 3 1.12 -2.55 13.58
C ILE A 3 -0.07 -3.51 13.62
N SER A 4 0.18 -4.79 13.89
CA SER A 4 -0.87 -5.79 14.05
C SER A 4 -1.79 -5.42 15.20
N LEU A 5 -1.26 -4.89 16.31
CA LEU A 5 -2.06 -4.48 17.48
C LEU A 5 -2.99 -3.31 17.13
N ILE A 6 -2.48 -2.29 16.42
CA ILE A 6 -3.27 -1.17 15.88
C ILE A 6 -4.39 -1.70 14.97
N PHE A 7 -4.07 -2.62 14.07
CA PHE A 7 -5.07 -3.25 13.19
C PHE A 7 -6.15 -4.00 13.98
N SER A 8 -5.77 -4.74 15.02
CA SER A 8 -6.74 -5.46 15.86
C SER A 8 -7.72 -4.50 16.55
N LEU A 9 -7.23 -3.34 17.02
CA LEU A 9 -8.05 -2.32 17.66
C LEU A 9 -9.01 -1.68 16.65
N TYR A 10 -8.51 -1.35 15.45
CA TYR A 10 -9.34 -0.84 14.35
C TYR A 10 -10.47 -1.81 13.99
N MET A 11 -10.13 -3.09 13.78
CA MET A 11 -11.09 -4.12 13.38
C MET A 11 -12.11 -4.43 14.48
N LYS A 12 -11.69 -4.41 15.75
CA LYS A 12 -12.60 -4.58 16.89
C LYS A 12 -13.65 -3.47 16.92
N ASN A 13 -13.27 -2.23 16.64
CA ASN A 13 -14.20 -1.09 16.63
C ASN A 13 -15.25 -1.22 15.52
N LYS A 14 -14.87 -1.77 14.36
CA LYS A 14 -15.76 -2.02 13.21
C LYS A 14 -16.63 -3.30 13.32
N ARG A 15 -16.58 -4.03 14.45
CA ARG A 15 -17.36 -5.26 14.73
C ARG A 15 -17.21 -6.38 13.68
N TYR A 16 -16.02 -6.54 13.10
CA TYR A 16 -15.78 -7.64 12.17
C TYR A 16 -15.81 -9.00 12.88
N ILE A 17 -16.67 -9.91 12.43
CA ILE A 17 -16.94 -11.20 13.10
C ILE A 17 -15.68 -12.08 13.30
N ASN A 18 -14.65 -11.92 12.45
CA ASN A 18 -13.45 -12.77 12.44
C ASN A 18 -12.11 -12.02 12.62
N TYR A 19 -12.11 -10.81 13.21
CA TYR A 19 -10.88 -9.99 13.31
C TYR A 19 -9.69 -10.69 13.98
N LYS A 20 -9.95 -11.62 14.91
CA LYS A 20 -8.91 -12.39 15.60
C LYS A 20 -8.13 -13.30 14.66
N TYR A 21 -8.80 -14.01 13.74
CA TYR A 21 -8.12 -14.89 12.78
C TYR A 21 -7.28 -14.11 11.77
N ILE A 22 -7.79 -12.96 11.32
CA ILE A 22 -7.06 -12.06 10.41
C ILE A 22 -5.84 -11.48 11.12
N PHE A 23 -5.97 -11.10 12.39
CA PHE A 23 -4.84 -10.65 13.21
C PHE A 23 -3.79 -11.75 13.39
N ILE A 24 -4.19 -12.98 13.66
CA ILE A 24 -3.27 -14.12 13.79
C ILE A 24 -2.57 -14.40 12.46
N ALA A 25 -3.31 -14.42 11.34
CA ALA A 25 -2.75 -14.60 10.01
C ALA A 25 -1.75 -13.47 9.67
N LEU A 26 -2.10 -12.21 9.94
CA LEU A 26 -1.21 -11.08 9.79
C LEU A 26 0.02 -11.20 10.69
N MET A 27 -0.11 -11.67 11.93
CA MET A 27 1.03 -11.92 12.82
C MET A 27 1.96 -13.01 12.29
N ILE A 28 1.42 -14.09 11.72
CA ILE A 28 2.21 -15.17 11.12
C ILE A 28 2.93 -14.68 9.86
N ILE A 29 2.20 -14.04 8.93
CA ILE A 29 2.79 -13.45 7.73
C ILE A 29 3.85 -12.43 8.12
N ASN A 30 3.59 -11.67 9.18
CA ASN A 30 4.52 -10.69 9.68
C ASN A 30 5.80 -11.36 10.24
N PHE A 31 5.65 -12.40 11.04
CA PHE A 31 6.78 -13.18 11.55
C PHE A 31 7.61 -13.80 10.41
N LEU A 32 6.97 -14.37 9.39
CA LEU A 32 7.66 -14.96 8.24
C LEU A 32 8.42 -13.90 7.44
N ASN A 33 7.80 -12.75 7.16
CA ASN A 33 8.43 -11.68 6.38
C ASN A 33 9.60 -11.01 7.12
N PHE A 34 9.58 -10.94 8.45
CA PHE A 34 10.70 -10.40 9.23
C PHE A 34 12.00 -11.19 9.01
N ASN A 35 11.91 -12.49 8.75
CA ASN A 35 13.09 -13.33 8.52
C ASN A 35 13.59 -13.29 7.07
N LEU A 36 12.74 -12.90 6.13
CA LEU A 36 13.03 -12.95 4.68
C LEU A 36 13.44 -11.59 4.09
N PHE A 37 12.95 -10.49 4.66
CA PHE A 37 13.12 -9.16 4.09
C PHE A 37 13.85 -8.20 5.03
N ASN A 38 14.43 -7.15 4.45
CA ASN A 38 14.92 -6.01 5.22
C ASN A 38 13.80 -5.44 6.10
N TYR A 39 14.14 -4.99 7.30
CA TYR A 39 13.19 -4.46 8.29
C TYR A 39 12.24 -3.41 7.72
N HIS A 40 12.75 -2.57 6.80
CA HIS A 40 11.97 -1.54 6.13
C HIS A 40 10.89 -2.13 5.19
N ASP A 41 11.26 -3.08 4.35
CA ASP A 41 10.34 -3.74 3.41
C ASP A 41 9.28 -4.55 4.11
N TYR A 42 9.71 -5.25 5.16
CA TYR A 42 8.83 -5.95 6.05
C TYR A 42 7.72 -5.05 6.62
N PHE A 43 8.09 -3.85 7.10
CA PHE A 43 7.13 -2.87 7.63
C PHE A 43 6.10 -2.46 6.56
N ILE A 44 6.57 -2.15 5.35
CA ILE A 44 5.70 -1.73 4.24
C ILE A 44 4.74 -2.85 3.84
N ILE A 45 5.24 -4.08 3.64
CA ILE A 45 4.41 -5.24 3.29
C ILE A 45 3.35 -5.50 4.35
N SER A 46 3.70 -5.37 5.64
CA SER A 46 2.76 -5.53 6.75
C SER A 46 1.57 -4.56 6.64
N ILE A 47 1.84 -3.29 6.33
CA ILE A 47 0.80 -2.27 6.15
C ILE A 47 0.00 -2.52 4.87
N LEU A 48 0.65 -2.87 3.77
CA LEU A 48 -0.01 -3.16 2.50
C LEU A 48 -0.97 -4.35 2.61
N LEU A 49 -0.60 -5.41 3.33
CA LEU A 49 -1.50 -6.55 3.58
C LEU A 49 -2.74 -6.15 4.38
N ILE A 50 -2.56 -5.32 5.41
CA ILE A 50 -3.68 -4.75 6.17
C ILE A 50 -4.60 -3.92 5.27
N LEU A 51 -4.01 -3.03 4.46
CA LEU A 51 -4.76 -2.17 3.56
C LEU A 51 -5.46 -2.97 2.47
N SER A 52 -4.82 -4.00 1.91
CA SER A 52 -5.41 -4.94 0.95
C SER A 52 -6.64 -5.62 1.53
N PHE A 53 -6.56 -6.06 2.79
CA PHE A 53 -7.70 -6.67 3.45
C PHE A 53 -8.87 -5.70 3.66
N ILE A 54 -8.57 -4.46 4.09
CA ILE A 54 -9.59 -3.41 4.27
C ILE A 54 -10.21 -3.04 2.92
N ASP A 55 -9.40 -2.92 1.87
CA ASP A 55 -9.83 -2.55 0.52
C ASP A 55 -10.74 -3.62 -0.09
N ILE A 56 -10.42 -4.90 0.05
CA ILE A 56 -11.29 -6.01 -0.40
C ILE A 56 -12.68 -5.95 0.25
N LYS A 57 -12.78 -5.45 1.49
CA LYS A 57 -14.03 -5.44 2.25
C LYS A 57 -14.81 -4.15 2.14
N GLU A 58 -14.13 -3.02 2.26
CA GLU A 58 -14.72 -1.68 2.37
C GLU A 58 -14.51 -0.86 1.09
N MET A 59 -13.65 -1.27 0.15
CA MET A 59 -13.23 -0.50 -1.03
C MET A 59 -12.70 0.90 -0.65
N ILE A 60 -12.02 0.98 0.50
CA ILE A 60 -11.52 2.22 1.09
C ILE A 60 -10.08 2.01 1.56
N VAL A 61 -9.22 2.99 1.26
CA VAL A 61 -7.87 3.09 1.81
C VAL A 61 -7.85 4.08 2.97
N PRO A 62 -7.76 3.63 4.24
CA PRO A 62 -7.77 4.54 5.39
C PRO A 62 -6.54 5.45 5.43
N ASN A 63 -6.78 6.76 5.46
CA ASN A 63 -5.75 7.80 5.52
C ASN A 63 -4.74 7.59 6.67
N SER A 64 -5.17 7.08 7.82
CA SER A 64 -4.30 6.88 8.99
C SER A 64 -3.15 5.90 8.72
N LEU A 65 -3.42 4.82 7.99
CA LEU A 65 -2.39 3.83 7.65
C LEU A 65 -1.45 4.34 6.56
N VAL A 66 -1.99 5.07 5.58
CA VAL A 66 -1.16 5.72 4.54
C VAL A 66 -0.23 6.78 5.15
N LEU A 67 -0.73 7.54 6.13
CA LEU A 67 0.06 8.54 6.85
C LEU A 67 1.17 7.90 7.70
N ILE A 68 0.89 6.76 8.36
CA ILE A 68 1.93 6.01 9.06
C ILE A 68 3.03 5.55 8.08
N LEU A 69 2.63 5.08 6.88
CA LEU A 69 3.56 4.64 5.85
C LEU A 69 4.39 5.80 5.28
N SER A 70 3.79 6.98 5.09
CA SER A 70 4.52 8.16 4.64
C SER A 70 5.45 8.73 5.72
N LEU A 71 5.06 8.76 6.99
CA LEU A 71 5.95 9.19 8.07
C LEU A 71 7.17 8.29 8.22
N PHE A 72 7.03 7.00 7.94
CA PHE A 72 8.14 6.06 7.99
C PHE A 72 9.23 6.39 6.95
N SER A 73 8.86 6.93 5.79
CA SER A 73 9.81 7.35 4.75
C SER A 73 10.78 8.43 5.22
N LEU A 74 10.35 9.32 6.12
CA LEU A 74 11.18 10.41 6.64
C LEU A 74 12.42 9.90 7.38
N LYS A 75 12.36 8.69 7.96
CA LYS A 75 13.52 8.09 8.63
C LYS A 75 14.63 7.70 7.64
N ASN A 76 14.26 7.43 6.40
CA ASN A 76 15.15 6.97 5.35
C ASN A 76 15.63 8.09 4.41
N PHE A 77 15.17 9.32 4.64
CA PHE A 77 15.72 10.47 3.95
C PHE A 77 17.18 10.67 4.40
N ASN A 78 18.10 10.21 3.57
CA ASN A 78 19.51 10.53 3.72
C ASN A 78 19.70 12.00 3.31
N TYR A 79 19.90 12.88 4.29
CA TYR A 79 20.17 14.31 4.10
C TYR A 79 21.56 14.58 3.51
N ASN A 80 21.94 13.89 2.43
CA ASN A 80 23.07 14.34 1.64
C ASN A 80 22.61 15.56 0.84
N LEU A 81 23.04 16.74 1.29
CA LEU A 81 22.63 18.08 0.85
C LEU A 81 22.94 18.43 -0.63
N GLN A 82 23.29 17.45 -1.45
CA GLN A 82 23.33 17.63 -2.90
C GLN A 82 21.92 17.40 -3.42
N ILE A 83 21.10 18.47 -3.34
CA ILE A 83 19.70 18.43 -3.73
C ILE A 83 19.63 18.19 -5.25
N GLU A 84 19.25 16.97 -5.63
CA GLU A 84 19.01 16.62 -7.02
C GLU A 84 17.57 16.97 -7.42
N PHE A 85 17.29 17.05 -8.72
CA PHE A 85 15.94 17.34 -9.24
C PHE A 85 14.86 16.40 -8.65
N PHE A 86 15.23 15.15 -8.34
CA PHE A 86 14.34 14.16 -7.75
C PHE A 86 13.94 14.49 -6.30
N ASP A 87 14.77 15.19 -5.53
CA ASP A 87 14.46 15.60 -4.16
C ASP A 87 13.35 16.67 -4.12
N TYR A 88 13.27 17.52 -5.15
CA TYR A 88 12.15 18.46 -5.27
C TYR A 88 10.84 17.73 -5.56
N ILE A 89 10.86 16.68 -6.39
CA ILE A 89 9.67 15.88 -6.68
C ILE A 89 9.20 15.17 -5.42
N THR A 90 10.10 14.63 -4.59
CA THR A 90 9.72 14.00 -3.33
C THR A 90 9.09 15.00 -2.36
N ILE A 91 9.66 16.19 -2.20
CA ILE A 91 9.07 17.27 -1.37
C ILE A 91 7.68 17.67 -1.89
N ILE A 92 7.54 17.91 -3.19
CA ILE A 92 6.25 18.26 -3.82
C ILE A 92 5.23 17.15 -3.60
N SER A 93 5.63 15.88 -3.77
CA SER A 93 4.77 14.73 -3.58
C SER A 93 4.30 14.60 -2.12
N PHE A 94 5.17 14.91 -1.15
CA PHE A 94 4.84 14.94 0.27
C PHE A 94 3.81 16.04 0.58
N ILE A 95 4.02 17.24 0.03
CA ILE A 95 3.09 18.37 0.15
C ILE A 95 1.72 18.00 -0.43
N LEU A 96 1.68 17.43 -1.64
CA LEU A 96 0.45 16.95 -2.28
C LEU A 96 -0.26 15.92 -1.40
N LEU A 97 0.47 14.98 -0.79
CA LEU A 97 -0.08 13.99 0.12
C LEU A 97 -0.79 14.63 1.32
N ILE A 98 -0.18 15.64 1.94
CA ILE A 98 -0.76 16.39 3.06
C ILE A 98 -2.03 17.12 2.61
N PHE A 99 -1.97 17.85 1.50
CA PHE A 99 -3.13 18.58 0.98
C PHE A 99 -4.29 17.64 0.64
N TYR A 100 -4.00 16.53 -0.03
CA TYR A 100 -5.03 15.56 -0.40
C TYR A 100 -5.55 14.75 0.78
N SER A 101 -4.80 14.63 1.88
CA SER A 101 -5.28 13.97 3.10
C SER A 101 -6.50 14.67 3.72
N GLY A 102 -6.62 16.00 3.56
CA GLY A 102 -7.71 16.82 4.10
C GLY A 102 -8.93 17.00 3.19
N ILE A 103 -8.83 16.68 1.90
CA ILE A 103 -9.94 16.83 0.95
C ILE A 103 -10.89 15.63 1.05
N LYS A 104 -12.21 15.90 1.07
CA LYS A 104 -13.24 14.84 1.05
C LYS A 104 -12.99 13.89 -0.12
N SER A 105 -12.88 12.61 0.21
CA SER A 105 -12.44 11.54 -0.69
C SER A 105 -13.29 11.45 -1.96
N GLN A 106 -12.71 11.82 -3.10
CA GLN A 106 -13.22 11.43 -4.41
C GLN A 106 -12.82 9.98 -4.71
N ILE A 107 -13.51 9.35 -5.67
CA ILE A 107 -13.25 7.98 -6.13
C ILE A 107 -11.78 7.89 -6.60
N GLY A 108 -11.06 6.86 -6.15
CA GLY A 108 -9.66 6.58 -6.53
C GLY A 108 -8.59 7.38 -5.78
N MET A 109 -8.96 8.35 -4.95
CA MET A 109 -7.99 9.19 -4.25
C MET A 109 -7.19 8.44 -3.17
N GLY A 110 -7.75 7.35 -2.65
CA GLY A 110 -7.05 6.48 -1.70
C GLY A 110 -5.82 5.82 -2.32
N ASP A 111 -5.96 5.28 -3.53
CA ASP A 111 -4.90 4.57 -4.23
C ASP A 111 -3.76 5.51 -4.63
N VAL A 112 -4.10 6.72 -5.09
CA VAL A 112 -3.11 7.76 -5.41
C VAL A 112 -2.27 8.10 -4.18
N LYS A 113 -2.90 8.31 -3.01
CA LYS A 113 -2.17 8.59 -1.77
C LYS A 113 -1.24 7.45 -1.38
N LEU A 114 -1.70 6.21 -1.54
CA LEU A 114 -0.89 5.04 -1.27
C LEU A 114 0.31 4.94 -2.21
N LEU A 115 0.13 5.17 -3.51
CA LEU A 115 1.21 5.18 -4.49
C LEU A 115 2.24 6.27 -4.21
N ILE A 116 1.79 7.48 -3.83
CA ILE A 116 2.70 8.55 -3.40
C ILE A 116 3.46 8.13 -2.14
N SER A 117 2.81 7.47 -1.18
CA SER A 117 3.51 7.01 0.03
C SER A 117 4.57 5.94 -0.29
N LEU A 118 4.33 5.07 -1.27
CA LEU A 118 5.33 4.12 -1.76
C LEU A 118 6.46 4.81 -2.53
N TYR A 119 6.15 5.82 -3.34
CA TYR A 119 7.13 6.68 -4.01
C TYR A 119 8.11 7.31 -3.02
N LEU A 120 7.60 7.86 -1.92
CA LEU A 120 8.45 8.44 -0.87
C LEU A 120 9.36 7.41 -0.20
N ASN A 121 8.89 6.17 -0.04
CA ASN A 121 9.65 5.12 0.66
C ASN A 121 10.69 4.42 -0.24
N LYS A 122 10.43 4.32 -1.55
CA LYS A 122 11.24 3.50 -2.47
C LYS A 122 11.81 4.24 -3.67
N GLY A 123 11.41 5.49 -3.87
CA GLY A 123 11.89 6.33 -4.95
C GLY A 123 11.23 6.06 -6.29
N PHE A 124 11.63 6.86 -7.28
CA PHE A 124 11.03 6.92 -8.60
C PHE A 124 11.13 5.61 -9.38
N GLU A 125 12.34 5.05 -9.48
CA GLU A 125 12.61 3.85 -10.28
C GLU A 125 11.73 2.68 -9.84
N PHE A 126 11.68 2.43 -8.52
CA PHE A 126 10.84 1.38 -7.95
C PHE A 126 9.36 1.61 -8.26
N THR A 127 8.86 2.84 -8.14
CA THR A 127 7.46 3.11 -8.45
C THR A 127 7.12 2.97 -9.93
N GLY A 128 8.03 3.31 -10.83
CA GLY A 128 7.87 3.06 -12.26
C GLY A 128 7.71 1.56 -12.56
N GLN A 129 8.58 0.74 -11.97
CA GLN A 129 8.47 -0.73 -12.06
C GLN A 129 7.16 -1.24 -11.45
N LEU A 130 6.77 -0.69 -10.30
CA LEU A 130 5.53 -1.08 -9.61
C LEU A 130 4.29 -0.77 -10.44
N PHE A 131 4.22 0.40 -11.08
CA PHE A 131 3.14 0.73 -12.02
C PHE A 131 3.08 -0.26 -13.18
N PHE A 132 4.22 -0.59 -13.77
CA PHE A 132 4.28 -1.55 -14.86
C PHE A 132 3.73 -2.93 -14.46
N VAL A 133 4.14 -3.46 -13.30
CA VAL A 133 3.64 -4.74 -12.79
C VAL A 133 2.14 -4.67 -12.46
N ILE A 134 1.66 -3.59 -11.82
CA ILE A 134 0.23 -3.39 -11.57
C ILE A 134 -0.56 -3.41 -12.88
N SER A 135 -0.11 -2.68 -13.90
CA SER A 135 -0.78 -2.62 -15.20
C SER A 135 -0.92 -4.01 -15.81
N ILE A 136 0.12 -4.84 -15.74
CA ILE A 136 0.07 -6.23 -16.23
C ILE A 136 -0.95 -7.06 -15.43
N LEU A 137 -0.93 -6.99 -14.10
CA LEU A 137 -1.84 -7.75 -13.25
C LEU A 137 -3.30 -7.33 -13.45
N VAL A 138 -3.57 -6.03 -13.49
CA VAL A 138 -4.92 -5.48 -13.74
C VAL A 138 -5.40 -5.85 -15.14
N PHE A 139 -4.53 -5.77 -16.15
CA PHE A 139 -4.89 -6.15 -17.51
C PHE A 139 -5.21 -7.65 -17.62
N SER A 140 -4.37 -8.51 -17.07
CA SER A 140 -4.57 -9.96 -17.10
C SER A 140 -5.85 -10.41 -16.37
N THR A 141 -6.12 -9.83 -15.20
CA THR A 141 -7.35 -10.10 -14.45
C THR A 141 -8.59 -9.55 -15.16
N SER A 142 -8.49 -8.37 -15.77
CA SER A 142 -9.57 -7.80 -16.57
C SER A 142 -9.93 -8.67 -17.76
N ILE A 143 -8.94 -9.21 -18.48
CA ILE A 143 -9.14 -10.16 -19.58
C ILE A 143 -9.85 -11.41 -19.07
N PHE A 144 -9.34 -12.02 -18.00
CA PHE A 144 -9.93 -13.23 -17.41
C PHE A 144 -11.40 -13.02 -17.03
N LEU A 145 -11.72 -11.89 -16.42
CA LEU A 145 -13.07 -11.56 -16.00
C LEU A 145 -13.99 -11.22 -17.18
N TYR A 146 -13.47 -10.55 -18.20
CA TYR A 146 -14.20 -10.24 -19.43
C TYR A 146 -14.69 -11.53 -20.11
N TYR A 147 -13.80 -12.52 -20.26
CA TYR A 147 -14.15 -13.80 -20.88
C TYR A 147 -15.14 -14.61 -20.06
N ASN A 148 -14.98 -14.65 -18.72
CA ASN A 148 -15.79 -15.53 -17.87
C ASN A 148 -17.14 -14.96 -17.45
N TYR A 149 -17.24 -13.64 -17.24
CA TYR A 149 -18.41 -13.05 -16.58
C TYR A 149 -19.22 -12.13 -17.49
N ARG A 150 -18.70 -11.66 -18.63
CA ARG A 150 -19.39 -10.79 -19.61
C ARG A 150 -20.20 -9.63 -19.00
N LYS A 151 -19.84 -9.15 -17.80
CA LYS A 151 -20.60 -8.13 -17.06
C LYS A 151 -19.96 -6.74 -17.19
N SER A 152 -20.82 -5.73 -17.08
CA SER A 152 -20.46 -4.30 -17.06
C SER A 152 -19.67 -3.92 -15.81
N THR A 153 -18.88 -2.85 -15.96
CA THR A 153 -18.14 -2.04 -14.95
C THR A 153 -18.14 -2.59 -13.53
N ILE A 154 -17.24 -3.54 -13.25
CA ILE A 154 -16.94 -4.00 -11.89
C ILE A 154 -15.82 -3.11 -11.34
N SER A 155 -16.02 -2.55 -10.15
CA SER A 155 -14.94 -1.89 -9.41
C SER A 155 -14.02 -2.94 -8.79
N PHE A 156 -12.70 -2.74 -8.91
CA PHE A 156 -11.70 -3.64 -8.36
C PHE A 156 -10.99 -3.01 -7.16
N PRO A 157 -10.76 -3.77 -6.08
CA PRO A 157 -9.88 -3.33 -5.01
C PRO A 157 -8.45 -3.27 -5.56
N MET A 158 -7.83 -2.09 -5.58
CA MET A 158 -6.52 -1.88 -6.17
C MET A 158 -5.37 -2.25 -5.22
N VAL A 159 -5.56 -2.12 -3.91
CA VAL A 159 -4.49 -2.38 -2.95
C VAL A 159 -3.96 -3.82 -2.96
N PRO A 160 -4.78 -4.87 -3.15
CA PRO A 160 -4.27 -6.23 -3.36
C PRO A 160 -3.29 -6.34 -4.54
N PHE A 161 -3.57 -5.67 -5.66
CA PHE A 161 -2.65 -5.63 -6.81
C PHE A 161 -1.37 -4.89 -6.47
N ILE A 162 -1.46 -3.75 -5.78
CA ILE A 162 -0.28 -3.00 -5.33
C ILE A 162 0.58 -3.85 -4.39
N THR A 163 -0.05 -4.58 -3.48
CA THR A 163 0.62 -5.46 -2.51
C THR A 163 1.35 -6.59 -3.22
N LEU A 164 0.69 -7.26 -4.17
CA LEU A 164 1.28 -8.37 -4.92
C LEU A 164 2.43 -7.88 -5.80
N SER A 165 2.27 -6.75 -6.50
CA SER A 165 3.34 -6.11 -7.27
C SER A 165 4.55 -5.76 -6.39
N TYR A 166 4.33 -5.21 -5.21
CA TYR A 166 5.41 -4.87 -4.28
C TYR A 166 6.20 -6.11 -3.86
N VAL A 167 5.51 -7.19 -3.50
CA VAL A 167 6.15 -8.46 -3.11
C VAL A 167 6.94 -9.07 -4.25
N LEU A 168 6.39 -9.07 -5.47
CA LEU A 168 7.08 -9.58 -6.66
C LEU A 168 8.38 -8.82 -6.93
N LEU A 169 8.35 -7.47 -6.86
CA LEU A 169 9.55 -6.67 -7.08
C LEU A 169 10.62 -6.88 -6.00
N MET A 170 10.22 -7.07 -4.73
CA MET A 170 11.17 -7.36 -3.66
C MET A 170 11.78 -8.76 -3.72
N GLY A 171 11.11 -9.72 -4.36
CA GLY A 171 11.66 -11.06 -4.54
C GLY A 171 12.63 -11.19 -5.73
N VAL A 172 12.64 -10.21 -6.63
CA VAL A 172 13.48 -10.19 -7.83
C VAL A 172 14.79 -9.42 -7.62
N LEU A 173 14.84 -8.54 -6.62
CA LEU A 173 15.99 -7.72 -6.24
C LEU A 173 16.75 -8.34 -5.07
#